data_AF-W9AU03-F1
#
_entry.id   AF-W9AU03-F1
#
_cell.length_a   1.000
_cell.length_b   1.000
_cell.length_c   1.000
_cell.angle_alpha   90.00
_cell.angle_beta   90.00
_cell.angle_gamma   90.00
#
_symmetry.space_group_name_H-M   'P 1'
#
loop_
_entity.id
_entity.type
_entity.pdbx_description
1 polymer ?
#
loop_
_entity_poly.entity_id
_entity_poly.type
_entity_poly.pdbx_seq_one_letter_code
_entity_poly.pdbx_strand_id
1 'polypeptide(L)'
;MVQVTPWGGKRRGGALAAVLVVAAAVVLAACSTNQPAPAPQTITDKGTPFGDLLVPKLNASVTDGAVGVTVDAPVTVSAEGGVLGAVSMVDSSGTAVAGKFTPDGLTWATTDPLDYNTRYTLTARSLGLGGETSREMTFETHSPENLTMPYVLPNDGEVVGIGQPVAVRFDENIPDRLAAQKAIKVTTKPHVEGAFYWLSNREVRWRPAEYWKPGTDVKVEVNTYGVDLGDGLMGQENVSTHFTIGDQVIATADDATKTLTVRRNGDVVKTMPISMGKNSTPTNNGTYIIGDRYSHLIMDSSTYGVPVNSPNGYRTEVDYATQMSYSGIYVHAAPWSVGSQGYSNVSHGCLNVSTSNAQWFYENTKRGDIVEVVGTVGSPLPGTDGLGDWNIPWPQWKAGNANV
;
A
#
# COMPACT_ATOMS: atom_id res chain seq x y z
N MET A 1 29.46 -65.35 5.86
CA MET A 1 30.35 -65.46 4.68
C MET A 1 31.10 -64.13 4.58
N VAL A 2 32.22 -63.99 5.31
CA VAL A 2 33.62 -64.18 4.83
C VAL A 2 34.04 -62.92 4.03
N GLN A 3 34.74 -61.93 4.59
CA GLN A 3 36.14 -61.85 5.10
C GLN A 3 37.06 -61.07 4.11
N VAL A 4 37.86 -60.14 4.68
CA VAL A 4 39.34 -59.98 4.48
C VAL A 4 39.77 -59.23 3.19
N THR A 5 40.73 -58.28 3.10
CA THR A 5 41.93 -57.82 3.86
C THR A 5 42.41 -56.44 3.29
N PRO A 6 43.40 -55.76 3.92
CA PRO A 6 44.02 -54.49 3.50
C PRO A 6 45.49 -54.62 3.00
N TRP A 7 46.06 -53.53 2.44
CA TRP A 7 47.51 -53.26 2.22
C TRP A 7 47.67 -51.76 1.81
N GLY A 8 48.67 -50.94 2.12
CA GLY A 8 49.95 -51.03 2.83
C GLY A 8 50.92 -49.93 2.33
N GLY A 9 51.67 -49.25 3.22
CA GLY A 9 52.97 -48.57 2.97
C GLY A 9 52.94 -47.03 2.76
N LYS A 10 53.43 -46.15 3.66
CA LYS A 10 54.79 -45.85 4.24
C LYS A 10 55.65 -44.86 3.44
N ARG A 11 56.12 -43.78 4.11
CA ARG A 11 57.50 -43.19 4.20
C ARG A 11 57.40 -41.73 4.73
N ARG A 12 58.31 -41.11 5.50
CA ARG A 12 59.53 -41.46 6.28
C ARG A 12 60.01 -40.18 7.03
N GLY A 13 60.73 -40.37 8.15
CA GLY A 13 61.61 -39.39 8.84
C GLY A 13 61.00 -38.80 10.11
N GLY A 14 61.43 -39.07 11.36
CA GLY A 14 62.79 -39.25 11.90
C GLY A 14 63.41 -37.86 12.12
N ALA A 15 63.72 -37.36 13.32
CA ALA A 15 64.55 -37.97 14.35
C ALA A 15 64.55 -37.16 15.69
N LEU A 16 64.57 -37.92 16.81
CA LEU A 16 65.44 -37.81 18.01
C LEU A 16 65.65 -36.42 18.66
N ALA A 17 65.14 -36.12 19.86
CA ALA A 17 65.50 -36.63 21.20
C ALA A 17 66.93 -36.31 21.67
N ALA A 18 67.05 -35.47 22.71
CA ALA A 18 68.13 -35.53 23.68
C ALA A 18 67.65 -34.98 25.04
N VAL A 19 67.51 -35.89 26.00
CA VAL A 19 67.32 -35.63 27.43
C VAL A 19 68.69 -35.57 28.07
N LEU A 20 68.93 -34.63 28.99
CA LEU A 20 69.97 -34.75 30.01
C LEU A 20 69.45 -34.20 31.34
N VAL A 21 69.31 -35.14 32.29
CA VAL A 21 69.03 -34.93 33.71
C VAL A 21 70.36 -34.86 34.44
N VAL A 22 70.56 -33.85 35.30
CA VAL A 22 71.45 -33.96 36.46
C VAL A 22 70.78 -33.28 37.66
N ALA A 23 70.75 -34.00 38.77
CA ALA A 23 70.06 -33.67 40.00
C ALA A 23 70.99 -33.03 41.05
N ALA A 24 70.32 -32.31 41.98
CA ALA A 24 70.64 -32.14 43.41
C ALA A 24 71.88 -31.32 43.83
N ALA A 25 71.62 -30.23 44.59
CA ALA A 25 71.98 -30.15 46.00
C ALA A 25 71.36 -28.91 46.65
N VAL A 26 70.56 -29.12 47.71
CA VAL A 26 70.07 -28.10 48.63
C VAL A 26 71.17 -27.84 49.66
N VAL A 27 71.57 -26.58 49.85
CA VAL A 27 72.32 -26.13 51.03
C VAL A 27 71.64 -24.88 51.58
N LEU A 28 71.11 -25.02 52.79
CA LEU A 28 70.61 -23.94 53.63
C LEU A 28 71.79 -23.12 54.16
N ALA A 29 71.81 -21.82 53.89
CA ALA A 29 72.60 -20.84 54.62
C ALA A 29 71.73 -19.61 54.90
N ALA A 30 71.42 -19.41 56.18
CA ALA A 30 70.75 -18.21 56.69
C ALA A 30 71.79 -17.09 56.83
N CYS A 31 71.60 -16.00 56.09
CA CYS A 31 72.22 -14.71 56.37
C CYS A 31 71.17 -13.62 56.20
N SER A 32 70.87 -12.92 57.29
CA SER A 32 70.03 -11.72 57.34
C SER A 32 70.74 -10.55 56.65
N THR A 33 70.16 -10.02 55.59
CA THR A 33 70.55 -8.74 54.99
C THR A 33 69.33 -7.82 54.91
N ASN A 34 69.37 -6.74 55.69
CA ASN A 34 68.40 -5.64 55.62
C ASN A 34 68.55 -4.91 54.28
N GLN A 35 67.68 -5.24 53.32
CA GLN A 35 67.51 -4.49 52.08
C GLN A 35 66.28 -3.57 52.26
N PRO A 36 66.39 -2.25 52.07
CA PRO A 36 65.22 -1.36 52.15
C PRO A 36 64.18 -1.78 51.11
N ALA A 37 62.91 -1.84 51.51
CA ALA A 37 61.82 -2.13 50.59
C ALA A 37 61.87 -1.15 49.39
N PRO A 38 61.74 -1.62 48.14
CA PRO A 38 61.61 -0.72 47.01
C PRO A 38 60.42 0.20 47.26
N ALA A 39 60.62 1.51 47.07
CA ALA A 39 59.53 2.47 47.17
C ALA A 39 58.40 2.02 46.23
N PRO A 40 57.13 1.99 46.68
CA PRO A 40 56.02 1.59 45.84
C PRO A 40 56.00 2.52 44.62
N GLN A 41 56.26 1.95 43.44
CA GLN A 41 56.02 2.66 42.20
C GLN A 41 54.52 2.76 42.04
N THR A 42 53.98 3.94 42.32
CA THR A 42 52.62 4.27 41.87
C THR A 42 52.63 4.20 40.36
N ILE A 43 51.93 3.21 39.81
CA ILE A 43 51.54 3.22 38.40
C ILE A 43 50.56 4.39 38.26
N THR A 44 51.06 5.58 37.94
CA THR A 44 50.25 6.78 37.69
C THR A 44 49.52 6.72 36.35
N ASP A 45 49.77 5.69 35.53
CA ASP A 45 49.07 5.41 34.27
C ASP A 45 48.34 4.06 34.33
N LYS A 46 47.42 3.90 35.27
CA LYS A 46 46.24 3.07 34.99
C LYS A 46 45.17 4.01 34.46
N GLY A 47 45.22 4.32 33.16
CA GLY A 47 44.10 4.91 32.46
C GLY A 47 42.83 4.17 32.89
N THR A 48 41.85 4.91 33.40
CA THR A 48 40.61 4.33 33.92
C THR A 48 39.96 3.51 32.81
N PRO A 49 39.87 2.16 32.90
CA PRO A 49 39.35 1.34 31.80
C PRO A 49 37.85 1.56 31.54
N PHE A 50 37.19 2.39 32.36
CA PHE A 50 35.79 2.77 32.24
C PHE A 50 35.59 4.23 31.79
N GLY A 51 36.64 5.05 31.68
CA GLY A 51 36.51 6.46 31.27
C GLY A 51 35.97 6.60 29.84
N ASP A 52 36.49 5.79 28.91
CA ASP A 52 36.05 5.76 27.51
C ASP A 52 34.62 5.20 27.34
N LEU A 53 34.14 4.39 28.30
CA LEU A 53 32.75 3.90 28.33
C LEU A 53 31.75 4.96 28.83
N LEU A 54 32.23 6.02 29.47
CA LEU A 54 31.41 7.13 29.98
C LEU A 54 31.32 8.31 29.00
N VAL A 55 32.09 8.29 27.91
CA VAL A 55 31.99 9.28 26.84
C VAL A 55 30.69 9.02 26.07
N PRO A 56 29.76 9.98 26.02
CA PRO A 56 28.50 9.79 25.33
C PRO A 56 28.71 9.62 23.83
N LYS A 57 27.89 8.79 23.18
CA LYS A 57 27.87 8.59 21.73
C LYS A 57 26.57 9.12 21.14
N LEU A 58 26.64 9.45 19.86
CA LEU A 58 25.52 9.87 19.04
C LEU A 58 25.42 8.94 17.83
N ASN A 59 24.24 8.37 17.63
CA ASN A 59 23.87 7.61 16.45
C ASN A 59 22.76 8.38 15.73
N ALA A 60 22.86 8.54 14.42
CA ALA A 60 21.81 9.14 13.60
C ALA A 60 21.36 8.16 12.51
N SER A 61 20.11 8.29 12.05
CA SER A 61 19.60 7.49 10.93
C SER A 61 20.15 7.92 9.57
N VAL A 62 20.86 9.05 9.53
CA VAL A 62 21.51 9.62 8.34
C VAL A 62 23.03 9.68 8.54
N THR A 63 23.76 9.67 7.43
CA THR A 63 25.22 9.84 7.42
C THR A 63 25.59 11.22 6.89
N ASP A 64 26.65 11.83 7.43
CA ASP A 64 27.17 13.08 6.91
C ASP A 64 27.62 12.95 5.45
N GLY A 65 27.25 13.91 4.62
CA GLY A 65 27.46 13.92 3.17
C GLY A 65 26.57 12.97 2.37
N ALA A 66 25.59 12.30 2.99
CA ALA A 66 24.68 11.41 2.26
C ALA A 66 23.83 12.19 1.25
N VAL A 67 23.60 11.58 0.08
CA VAL A 67 22.72 12.09 -0.98
C VAL A 67 21.67 11.04 -1.32
N GLY A 68 20.49 11.46 -1.74
CA GLY A 68 19.38 10.54 -2.00
C GLY A 68 18.85 9.89 -0.73
N VAL A 69 18.77 10.65 0.37
CA VAL A 69 18.11 10.17 1.60
C VAL A 69 16.60 10.10 1.34
N THR A 70 15.97 8.96 1.67
CA THR A 70 14.52 8.79 1.54
C THR A 70 13.77 9.61 2.59
N VAL A 71 12.54 10.00 2.27
CA VAL A 71 11.69 10.86 3.13
C VAL A 71 10.42 10.15 3.60
N ASP A 72 10.38 8.82 3.43
CA ASP A 72 9.31 7.93 3.85
C ASP A 72 9.38 7.57 5.36
N ALA A 73 10.49 7.92 6.01
CA ALA A 73 10.71 7.70 7.44
C ALA A 73 11.28 8.96 8.13
N PRO A 74 10.98 9.16 9.43
CA PRO A 74 11.58 10.23 10.21
C PRO A 74 13.10 10.12 10.31
N VAL A 75 13.78 11.26 10.38
CA VAL A 75 15.19 11.30 10.78
C VAL A 75 15.28 11.20 12.29
N THR A 76 16.10 10.29 12.79
CA THR A 76 16.25 10.03 14.22
C THR A 76 17.69 10.23 14.69
N VAL A 77 17.85 10.67 15.93
CA VAL A 77 19.12 10.72 16.65
C VAL A 77 18.95 10.02 17.99
N SER A 78 19.89 9.17 18.38
CA SER A 78 19.92 8.51 19.69
C SER A 78 21.26 8.69 20.40
N ALA A 79 21.19 8.74 21.74
CA ALA A 79 22.35 8.81 22.62
C ALA A 79 22.65 7.46 23.28
N GLU A 80 23.94 7.11 23.38
CA GLU A 80 24.42 6.02 24.24
C GLU A 80 25.42 6.57 25.26
N GLY A 81 25.43 6.04 26.49
CA GLY A 81 26.35 6.53 27.54
C GLY A 81 26.06 7.97 28.03
N GLY A 82 24.89 8.50 27.71
CA GLY A 82 24.43 9.84 28.07
C GLY A 82 22.97 10.08 27.68
N VAL A 83 22.53 11.32 27.74
CA VAL A 83 21.22 11.80 27.24
C VAL A 83 21.44 12.84 26.16
N LEU A 84 20.47 12.99 25.26
CA LEU A 84 20.51 14.04 24.26
C LEU A 84 20.37 15.42 24.93
N GLY A 85 21.25 16.34 24.54
CA GLY A 85 21.15 17.76 24.83
C GLY A 85 20.37 18.46 23.72
N ALA A 86 20.91 19.57 23.21
CA ALA A 86 20.31 20.27 22.08
C ALA A 86 20.42 19.41 20.80
N VAL A 87 19.28 19.25 20.13
CA VAL A 87 19.17 18.69 18.78
C VAL A 87 18.40 19.69 17.94
N SER A 88 18.95 20.07 16.79
CA SER A 88 18.31 20.97 15.83
C SER A 88 18.57 20.47 14.43
N MET A 89 17.55 20.53 13.58
CA MET A 89 17.69 20.28 12.16
C MET A 89 17.09 21.45 11.40
N VAL A 90 17.79 21.93 10.37
CA VAL A 90 17.37 23.05 9.54
C VAL A 90 17.50 22.69 8.06
N ASP A 91 16.66 23.28 7.22
CA ASP A 91 16.80 23.21 5.77
C ASP A 91 17.85 24.20 5.24
N SER A 92 18.04 24.24 3.93
CA SER A 92 18.98 25.14 3.25
C SER A 92 18.65 26.63 3.38
N SER A 93 17.40 26.97 3.72
CA SER A 93 16.96 28.35 4.00
C SER A 93 17.17 28.77 5.46
N GLY A 94 17.53 27.81 6.33
CA GLY A 94 17.64 28.00 7.77
C GLY A 94 16.32 27.81 8.53
N THR A 95 15.27 27.31 7.86
CA THR A 95 13.99 26.99 8.50
C THR A 95 14.14 25.75 9.36
N ALA A 96 13.70 25.82 10.61
CA ALA A 96 13.79 24.71 11.55
C ALA A 96 12.79 23.60 11.21
N VAL A 97 13.25 22.35 11.24
CA VAL A 97 12.41 21.16 11.11
C VAL A 97 11.90 20.76 12.48
N ALA A 98 10.58 20.54 12.58
CA ALA A 98 9.97 20.11 13.81
C ALA A 98 10.46 18.71 14.22
N GLY A 99 10.73 18.54 15.51
CA GLY A 99 11.13 17.27 16.07
C GLY A 99 10.83 17.16 17.55
N LYS A 100 10.84 15.93 18.05
CA LYS A 100 10.41 15.60 19.41
C LYS A 100 11.35 14.60 20.06
N PHE A 101 11.60 14.82 21.35
CA PHE A 101 12.33 13.89 22.20
C PHE A 101 11.40 12.83 22.81
N THR A 102 11.92 11.63 23.01
CA THR A 102 11.33 10.66 23.94
C THR A 102 11.45 11.17 25.39
N PRO A 103 10.52 10.81 26.30
CA PRO A 103 10.52 11.32 27.67
C PRO A 103 11.79 11.00 28.48
N ASP A 104 12.51 9.94 28.10
CA ASP A 104 13.79 9.54 28.70
C ASP A 104 14.98 10.37 28.20
N GLY A 105 14.78 11.24 27.20
CA GLY A 105 15.82 12.07 26.61
C GLY A 105 16.84 11.29 25.76
N LEU A 106 16.56 10.04 25.40
CA LEU A 106 17.52 9.18 24.70
C LEU A 106 17.38 9.23 23.18
N THR A 107 16.20 9.58 22.67
CA THR A 107 15.92 9.63 21.24
C THR A 107 15.23 10.93 20.86
N TRP A 108 15.62 11.48 19.72
CA TRP A 108 14.94 12.57 19.03
C TRP A 108 14.52 12.08 17.64
N ALA A 109 13.34 12.48 17.17
CA ALA A 109 12.86 12.19 15.83
C ALA A 109 12.14 13.40 15.22
N THR A 110 12.24 13.58 13.91
CA THR A 110 11.41 14.55 13.18
C THR A 110 9.93 14.18 13.31
N THR A 111 9.05 15.18 13.37
CA THR A 111 7.60 14.95 13.50
C THR A 111 6.86 15.14 12.18
N ASP A 112 7.41 15.96 11.29
CA ASP A 112 6.85 16.21 9.97
C ASP A 112 7.69 15.46 8.91
N PRO A 113 7.07 15.05 7.79
CA PRO A 113 7.81 14.51 6.65
C PRO A 113 8.86 15.49 6.15
N LEU A 114 9.98 14.98 5.66
CA LEU A 114 11.03 15.81 5.06
C LEU A 114 10.73 16.08 3.59
N ASP A 115 11.09 17.26 3.13
CA ASP A 115 10.88 17.67 1.75
C ASP A 115 11.85 16.96 0.79
N TYR A 116 11.38 16.77 -0.43
CA TYR A 116 12.23 16.36 -1.56
C TYR A 116 13.22 17.46 -1.94
N ASN A 117 14.30 17.05 -2.61
CA ASN A 117 15.33 17.92 -3.19
C ASN A 117 15.84 18.99 -2.22
N THR A 118 15.98 18.61 -0.95
CA THR A 118 16.32 19.54 0.13
C THR A 118 17.57 19.08 0.84
N ARG A 119 18.48 20.02 1.06
CA ARG A 119 19.65 19.84 1.90
C ARG A 119 19.27 20.18 3.33
N TYR A 120 19.51 19.25 4.25
CA TYR A 120 19.32 19.46 5.68
C TYR A 120 20.66 19.44 6.42
N THR A 121 20.75 20.25 7.48
CA THR A 121 21.85 20.21 8.43
C THR A 121 21.30 19.86 9.82
N LEU A 122 21.79 18.76 10.37
CA LEU A 122 21.44 18.24 11.69
C LEU A 122 22.62 18.46 12.64
N THR A 123 22.35 19.19 13.73
CA THR A 123 23.29 19.39 14.83
C THR A 123 22.74 18.70 16.08
N ALA A 124 23.52 17.82 16.68
CA ALA A 124 23.12 17.07 17.86
C ALA A 124 24.23 17.05 18.92
N ARG A 125 23.83 17.12 20.17
CA ARG A 125 24.71 17.02 21.35
C ARG A 125 24.23 15.89 22.25
N SER A 126 25.17 15.17 22.84
CA SER A 126 24.92 14.18 23.88
C SER A 126 25.77 14.50 25.10
N LEU A 127 25.14 14.46 26.27
CA LEU A 127 25.71 14.82 27.56
C LEU A 127 25.76 13.57 28.44
N GLY A 128 26.96 13.25 28.94
CA GLY A 128 27.20 12.08 29.78
C GLY A 128 28.18 12.39 30.90
N LEU A 129 28.38 11.41 31.79
CA LEU A 129 29.30 11.57 32.92
C LEU A 129 30.77 11.74 32.49
N GLY A 130 31.13 11.23 31.30
CA GLY A 130 32.45 11.37 30.71
C GLY A 130 32.64 12.63 29.85
N GLY A 131 31.64 13.50 29.73
CA GLY A 131 31.72 14.77 28.99
C GLY A 131 30.58 14.99 28.00
N GLU A 132 30.84 15.79 26.97
CA GLU A 132 29.91 16.14 25.90
C GLU A 132 30.47 15.66 24.55
N THR A 133 29.59 15.07 23.73
CA THR A 133 29.88 14.75 22.32
C THR A 133 28.92 15.54 21.45
N SER A 134 29.45 16.28 20.48
CA SER A 134 28.67 17.02 19.49
C SER A 134 28.94 16.46 18.09
N ARG A 135 27.90 16.43 17.25
CA ARG A 135 28.00 16.14 15.82
C ARG A 135 27.19 17.14 15.02
N GLU A 136 27.73 17.52 13.88
CA GLU A 136 27.03 18.21 12.82
C GLU A 136 27.10 17.32 11.58
N MET A 137 25.98 17.16 10.88
CA MET A 137 25.86 16.32 9.70
C MET A 137 25.00 17.05 8.67
N THR A 138 25.42 17.03 7.42
CA THR A 138 24.63 17.54 6.29
C THR A 138 24.28 16.40 5.36
N PHE A 139 23.04 16.37 4.87
CA PHE A 139 22.61 15.38 3.89
C PHE A 139 21.59 15.99 2.92
N GLU A 140 21.41 15.34 1.77
CA GLU A 140 20.45 15.75 0.75
C GLU A 140 19.41 14.65 0.53
N THR A 141 18.13 15.03 0.54
CA THR A 141 17.03 14.12 0.24
C THR A 141 16.95 13.80 -1.24
N HIS A 142 16.22 12.75 -1.59
CA HIS A 142 15.94 12.43 -2.98
C HIS A 142 15.40 13.63 -3.76
N SER A 143 15.88 13.82 -4.99
CA SER A 143 15.35 14.78 -5.96
C SER A 143 14.60 14.00 -7.07
N PRO A 144 13.26 13.85 -6.95
CA PRO A 144 12.47 13.11 -7.93
C PRO A 144 12.55 13.73 -9.32
N GLU A 145 12.46 12.92 -10.37
CA GLU A 145 12.27 13.42 -11.74
C GLU A 145 10.82 13.85 -11.97
N ASN A 146 9.88 13.12 -11.36
CA ASN A 146 8.46 13.42 -11.38
C ASN A 146 7.79 12.97 -10.07
N LEU A 147 6.60 13.51 -9.81
CA LEU A 147 5.74 13.13 -8.69
C LEU A 147 4.43 12.56 -9.22
N THR A 148 3.82 11.64 -8.47
CA THR A 148 2.45 11.19 -8.77
C THR A 148 1.56 11.25 -7.54
N MET A 149 0.34 11.77 -7.73
CA MET A 149 -0.67 11.87 -6.69
C MET A 149 -1.60 10.64 -6.72
N PRO A 150 -1.75 9.91 -5.60
CA PRO A 150 -2.79 8.90 -5.46
C PRO A 150 -4.17 9.53 -5.16
N TYR A 151 -5.20 9.01 -5.83
CA TYR A 151 -6.61 9.30 -5.57
C TYR A 151 -7.31 8.00 -5.16
N VAL A 152 -7.97 8.01 -4.00
CA VAL A 152 -8.58 6.80 -3.44
C VAL A 152 -10.10 6.88 -3.48
N LEU A 153 -10.74 5.78 -3.85
CA LEU A 153 -12.17 5.56 -3.70
C LEU A 153 -12.43 4.25 -2.95
N PRO A 154 -13.51 4.14 -2.17
CA PRO A 154 -14.53 5.17 -1.87
C PRO A 154 -14.03 6.38 -1.07
N ASN A 155 -14.83 7.45 -1.03
CA ASN A 155 -14.49 8.63 -0.23
C ASN A 155 -14.59 8.34 1.26
N ASP A 156 -13.89 9.15 2.06
CA ASP A 156 -13.85 9.00 3.52
C ASP A 156 -15.25 9.17 4.13
N GLY A 157 -15.60 8.27 5.04
CA GLY A 157 -16.88 8.21 5.73
C GLY A 157 -18.05 7.64 4.92
N GLU A 158 -17.85 7.21 3.68
CA GLU A 158 -18.94 6.67 2.86
C GLU A 158 -19.47 5.31 3.36
N VAL A 159 -20.79 5.09 3.15
CA VAL A 159 -21.41 3.77 3.28
C VAL A 159 -21.72 3.25 1.89
N VAL A 160 -21.08 2.14 1.52
CA VAL A 160 -21.10 1.58 0.16
C VAL A 160 -21.74 0.20 0.11
N GLY A 161 -22.08 -0.27 -1.08
CA GLY A 161 -22.61 -1.62 -1.27
C GLY A 161 -21.56 -2.72 -1.15
N ILE A 162 -22.05 -3.96 -1.10
CA ILE A 162 -21.23 -5.16 -0.86
C ILE A 162 -20.27 -5.52 -2.00
N GLY A 163 -20.39 -4.86 -3.16
CA GLY A 163 -19.55 -5.06 -4.32
C GLY A 163 -18.39 -4.08 -4.44
N GLN A 164 -18.26 -3.10 -3.53
CA GLN A 164 -17.32 -2.01 -3.69
C GLN A 164 -15.85 -2.46 -3.54
N PRO A 165 -14.99 -2.37 -4.57
CA PRO A 165 -13.56 -2.54 -4.40
C PRO A 165 -12.95 -1.27 -3.76
N VAL A 166 -11.80 -1.43 -3.12
CA VAL A 166 -10.88 -0.31 -2.89
C VAL A 166 -10.23 0.04 -4.22
N ALA A 167 -10.17 1.31 -4.58
CA ALA A 167 -9.52 1.79 -5.78
C ALA A 167 -8.47 2.85 -5.43
N VAL A 168 -7.25 2.68 -5.96
CA VAL A 168 -6.19 3.68 -5.89
C VAL A 168 -5.77 3.99 -7.32
N ARG A 169 -6.08 5.22 -7.76
CA ARG A 169 -5.74 5.73 -9.08
C ARG A 169 -4.65 6.78 -8.95
N PHE A 170 -3.55 6.57 -9.66
CA PHE A 170 -2.45 7.51 -9.79
C PHE A 170 -2.68 8.40 -11.01
N ASP A 171 -2.21 9.65 -10.95
CA ASP A 171 -2.23 10.56 -12.10
C ASP A 171 -1.10 10.31 -13.12
N GLU A 172 -0.17 9.41 -12.81
CA GLU A 172 0.86 8.91 -13.71
C GLU A 172 0.84 7.39 -13.89
N ASN A 173 1.51 6.90 -14.93
CA ASN A 173 1.76 5.47 -15.07
C ASN A 173 2.73 5.02 -13.98
N ILE A 174 2.50 3.83 -13.41
CA ILE A 174 3.33 3.28 -12.33
C ILE A 174 4.27 2.19 -12.89
N PRO A 175 5.59 2.46 -13.00
CA PRO A 175 6.57 1.47 -13.42
C PRO A 175 6.74 0.32 -12.42
N ASP A 176 6.92 0.62 -11.13
CA ASP A 176 7.02 -0.38 -10.05
C ASP A 176 5.70 -0.53 -9.31
N ARG A 177 4.85 -1.38 -9.89
CA ARG A 177 3.56 -1.75 -9.31
C ARG A 177 3.67 -2.50 -7.98
N LEU A 178 4.79 -3.17 -7.70
CA LEU A 178 4.99 -3.88 -6.43
C LEU A 178 5.33 -2.89 -5.32
N ALA A 179 6.13 -1.86 -5.60
CA ALA A 179 6.39 -0.77 -4.66
C ALA A 179 5.08 -0.07 -4.27
N ALA A 180 4.24 0.28 -5.25
CA ALA A 180 2.92 0.86 -5.00
C ALA A 180 2.04 -0.03 -4.10
N GLN A 181 1.96 -1.34 -4.37
CA GLN A 181 1.17 -2.26 -3.54
C GLN A 181 1.70 -2.39 -2.11
N LYS A 182 3.02 -2.39 -1.91
CA LYS A 182 3.62 -2.43 -0.57
C LYS A 182 3.33 -1.16 0.23
N ALA A 183 3.21 -0.03 -0.44
CA ALA A 183 2.86 1.26 0.16
C ALA A 183 1.37 1.36 0.55
N ILE A 184 0.49 0.51 -0.01
CA ILE A 184 -0.95 0.52 0.27
C ILE A 184 -1.29 -0.51 1.35
N LYS A 185 -1.83 -0.05 2.47
CA LYS A 185 -2.30 -0.89 3.57
C LYS A 185 -3.83 -0.86 3.64
N VAL A 186 -4.44 -2.03 3.47
CA VAL A 186 -5.89 -2.23 3.64
C VAL A 186 -6.13 -3.00 4.93
N THR A 187 -6.92 -2.41 5.84
CA THR A 187 -7.31 -3.03 7.12
C THR A 187 -8.82 -3.25 7.12
N THR A 188 -9.25 -4.46 7.45
CA THR A 188 -10.66 -4.87 7.45
C THR A 188 -11.11 -5.36 8.82
N LYS A 189 -12.33 -5.00 9.23
CA LYS A 189 -12.95 -5.47 10.47
C LYS A 189 -14.42 -5.83 10.23
N PRO A 190 -14.83 -7.09 10.36
CA PRO A 190 -13.98 -8.28 10.62
C PRO A 190 -12.94 -8.49 9.51
N HIS A 191 -11.83 -9.13 9.87
CA HIS A 191 -10.74 -9.37 8.93
C HIS A 191 -11.21 -10.31 7.80
N VAL A 192 -10.87 -9.95 6.57
CA VAL A 192 -11.05 -10.76 5.37
C VAL A 192 -9.81 -10.67 4.49
N GLU A 193 -9.42 -11.79 3.89
CA GLU A 193 -8.36 -11.83 2.89
C GLU A 193 -8.81 -11.11 1.61
N GLY A 194 -7.92 -10.32 1.02
CA GLY A 194 -8.10 -9.75 -0.31
C GLY A 194 -6.77 -9.59 -1.03
N ALA A 195 -6.82 -9.20 -2.29
CA ALA A 195 -5.65 -9.08 -3.15
C ALA A 195 -5.76 -7.90 -4.11
N PHE A 196 -4.61 -7.44 -4.61
CA PHE A 196 -4.51 -6.34 -5.57
C PHE A 196 -4.59 -6.83 -7.03
N TYR A 197 -5.20 -6.03 -7.89
CA TYR A 197 -5.21 -6.23 -9.34
C TYR A 197 -5.21 -4.88 -10.06
N TRP A 198 -4.35 -4.71 -11.06
CA TRP A 198 -4.25 -3.49 -11.85
C TRP A 198 -5.21 -3.54 -13.03
N LEU A 199 -6.08 -2.53 -13.15
CA LEU A 199 -6.99 -2.40 -14.30
C LEU A 199 -6.32 -1.69 -15.48
N SER A 200 -5.34 -0.84 -15.19
CA SER A 200 -4.54 -0.09 -16.16
C SER A 200 -3.14 0.16 -15.59
N ASN A 201 -2.31 0.91 -16.31
CA ASN A 201 -0.99 1.36 -15.80
C ASN A 201 -1.11 2.34 -14.62
N ARG A 202 -2.30 2.85 -14.33
CA ARG A 202 -2.52 3.94 -13.37
C ARG A 202 -3.46 3.56 -12.21
N GLU A 203 -4.24 2.50 -12.33
CA GLU A 203 -5.28 2.19 -11.36
C GLU A 203 -5.18 0.76 -10.87
N VAL A 204 -4.98 0.63 -9.55
CA VAL A 204 -4.97 -0.64 -8.83
C VAL A 204 -6.23 -0.76 -7.97
N ARG A 205 -6.79 -1.95 -7.94
CA ARG A 205 -7.97 -2.31 -7.16
C ARG A 205 -7.61 -3.35 -6.11
N TRP A 206 -8.30 -3.32 -4.98
CA TRP A 206 -8.23 -4.37 -3.97
C TRP A 206 -9.64 -4.83 -3.60
N ARG A 207 -9.86 -6.14 -3.56
CA ARG A 207 -11.11 -6.74 -3.08
C ARG A 207 -10.90 -8.12 -2.47
N PRO A 208 -11.85 -8.60 -1.63
CA PRO A 208 -11.91 -9.99 -1.21
C PRO A 208 -12.36 -10.93 -2.32
N ALA A 209 -12.29 -12.24 -2.05
CA ALA A 209 -12.69 -13.29 -2.98
C ALA A 209 -14.18 -13.26 -3.33
N GLU A 210 -15.01 -13.03 -2.31
CA GLU A 210 -16.47 -12.95 -2.35
C GLU A 210 -16.92 -11.54 -2.02
N TYR A 211 -18.19 -11.21 -2.30
CA TYR A 211 -18.75 -9.91 -1.88
C TYR A 211 -18.57 -9.66 -0.38
N TRP A 212 -18.42 -8.39 -0.03
CA TRP A 212 -18.24 -7.97 1.35
C TRP A 212 -19.43 -8.37 2.23
N LYS A 213 -19.12 -8.70 3.48
CA LYS A 213 -20.14 -8.86 4.51
C LYS A 213 -20.65 -7.47 4.95
N PRO A 214 -21.97 -7.22 5.00
CA PRO A 214 -22.53 -6.01 5.60
C PRO A 214 -21.99 -5.72 7.00
N GLY A 215 -21.74 -4.46 7.29
CA GLY A 215 -21.15 -3.97 8.54
C GLY A 215 -19.62 -4.11 8.64
N THR A 216 -18.94 -4.51 7.57
CA THR A 216 -17.46 -4.50 7.54
C THR A 216 -16.94 -3.08 7.48
N ASP A 217 -16.02 -2.74 8.38
CA ASP A 217 -15.24 -1.51 8.33
C ASP A 217 -13.97 -1.73 7.53
N VAL A 218 -13.66 -0.81 6.62
CA VAL A 218 -12.48 -0.84 5.76
C VAL A 218 -11.70 0.46 5.92
N LYS A 219 -10.43 0.35 6.30
CA LYS A 219 -9.48 1.47 6.31
C LYS A 219 -8.42 1.24 5.25
N VAL A 220 -8.15 2.27 4.44
CA VAL A 220 -7.13 2.25 3.40
C VAL A 220 -6.13 3.37 3.70
N GLU A 221 -4.86 3.02 3.78
CA GLU A 221 -3.74 3.95 3.99
C GLU A 221 -2.78 3.79 2.80
N VAL A 222 -2.68 4.81 1.96
CA VAL A 222 -1.75 4.85 0.81
C VAL A 222 -0.56 5.70 1.23
N ASN A 223 0.51 5.03 1.66
CA ASN A 223 1.70 5.65 2.24
C ASN A 223 2.80 5.79 1.17
N THR A 224 2.50 6.53 0.10
CA THR A 224 3.38 6.66 -1.07
C THR A 224 4.39 7.80 -0.98
N TYR A 225 4.23 8.75 -0.06
CA TYR A 225 5.21 9.81 0.14
C TYR A 225 6.57 9.23 0.53
N GLY A 226 7.62 9.68 -0.15
CA GLY A 226 8.97 9.16 0.01
C GLY A 226 9.25 7.82 -0.69
N VAL A 227 8.24 7.18 -1.28
CA VAL A 227 8.37 5.87 -1.95
C VAL A 227 8.75 6.07 -3.42
N ASP A 228 9.80 5.36 -3.84
CA ASP A 228 10.17 5.22 -5.25
C ASP A 228 9.22 4.23 -5.94
N LEU A 229 8.47 4.74 -6.92
CA LEU A 229 7.52 3.99 -7.73
C LEU A 229 8.11 3.59 -9.09
N GLY A 230 9.43 3.73 -9.25
CA GLY A 230 10.21 3.34 -10.41
C GLY A 230 10.49 4.50 -11.38
N ASP A 231 11.59 4.39 -12.12
CA ASP A 231 12.04 5.36 -13.14
C ASP A 231 12.04 6.82 -12.66
N GLY A 232 12.43 7.07 -11.41
CA GLY A 232 12.51 8.41 -10.83
C GLY A 232 11.16 9.05 -10.46
N LEU A 233 10.06 8.29 -10.57
CA LEU A 233 8.72 8.68 -10.14
C LEU A 233 8.55 8.40 -8.64
N MET A 234 8.23 9.44 -7.87
CA MET A 234 8.02 9.32 -6.42
C MET A 234 6.57 9.67 -6.05
N GLY A 235 6.07 9.12 -4.94
CA GLY A 235 4.74 9.49 -4.45
C GLY A 235 4.70 10.93 -3.94
N GLN A 236 3.73 11.70 -4.42
CA GLN A 236 3.59 13.12 -4.10
C GLN A 236 3.13 13.37 -2.66
N GLU A 237 2.18 12.57 -2.18
CA GLU A 237 1.58 12.67 -0.85
C GLU A 237 1.12 11.29 -0.35
N ASN A 238 0.81 11.22 0.95
CA ASN A 238 0.07 10.13 1.56
C ASN A 238 -1.41 10.46 1.58
N VAL A 239 -2.27 9.46 1.35
CA VAL A 239 -3.74 9.63 1.42
C VAL A 239 -4.35 8.48 2.21
N SER A 240 -5.46 8.76 2.91
CA SER A 240 -6.20 7.73 3.66
C SER A 240 -7.70 7.91 3.50
N THR A 241 -8.43 6.80 3.52
CA THR A 241 -9.89 6.79 3.56
C THR A 241 -10.37 5.66 4.48
N HIS A 242 -11.50 5.87 5.12
CA HIS A 242 -12.27 4.87 5.85
C HIS A 242 -13.69 4.82 5.30
N PHE A 243 -14.23 3.62 5.12
CA PHE A 243 -15.62 3.43 4.69
C PHE A 243 -16.22 2.17 5.32
N THR A 244 -17.55 2.08 5.29
CA THR A 244 -18.29 0.96 5.86
C THR A 244 -19.18 0.31 4.82
N ILE A 245 -19.26 -1.02 4.86
CA ILE A 245 -20.13 -1.80 3.98
C ILE A 245 -21.57 -1.78 4.52
N GLY A 246 -22.52 -1.30 3.73
CA GLY A 246 -23.95 -1.23 4.07
C GLY A 246 -24.71 -2.52 3.75
N ASP A 247 -26.04 -2.38 3.59
CA ASP A 247 -26.95 -3.47 3.20
C ASP A 247 -26.49 -4.15 1.90
N GLN A 248 -26.71 -5.46 1.82
CA GLN A 248 -26.62 -6.19 0.56
C GLN A 248 -27.78 -5.76 -0.35
N VAL A 249 -27.46 -5.16 -1.49
CA VAL A 249 -28.43 -4.88 -2.55
C VAL A 249 -27.88 -5.48 -3.85
N ILE A 250 -28.64 -6.41 -4.41
CA ILE A 250 -28.33 -7.08 -5.68
C ILE A 250 -29.55 -6.98 -6.58
N ALA A 251 -29.37 -6.41 -7.76
CA ALA A 251 -30.40 -6.32 -8.78
C ALA A 251 -30.07 -7.27 -9.95
N THR A 252 -30.95 -8.24 -10.21
CA THR A 252 -30.73 -9.21 -11.30
C THR A 252 -31.58 -8.81 -12.50
N ALA A 253 -30.94 -8.50 -13.63
CA ALA A 253 -31.56 -8.28 -14.93
C ALA A 253 -31.53 -9.57 -15.75
N ASP A 254 -32.70 -10.13 -16.02
CA ASP A 254 -32.84 -11.38 -16.79
C ASP A 254 -33.48 -11.09 -18.15
N ASP A 255 -32.77 -11.42 -19.23
CA ASP A 255 -33.23 -11.18 -20.60
C ASP A 255 -34.39 -12.08 -21.04
N ALA A 256 -34.51 -13.27 -20.44
CA ALA A 256 -35.59 -14.20 -20.74
C ALA A 256 -36.94 -13.64 -20.28
N THR A 257 -36.95 -12.97 -19.12
CA THR A 257 -38.14 -12.37 -18.52
C THR A 257 -38.22 -10.85 -18.71
N LYS A 258 -37.17 -10.22 -19.26
CA LYS A 258 -37.06 -8.76 -19.47
C LYS A 258 -37.37 -7.98 -18.19
N THR A 259 -36.84 -8.48 -17.08
CA THR A 259 -37.17 -7.98 -15.74
C THR A 259 -35.90 -7.73 -14.93
N LEU A 260 -35.85 -6.60 -14.23
CA LEU A 260 -34.86 -6.27 -13.21
C LEU A 260 -35.50 -6.49 -11.84
N THR A 261 -35.01 -7.48 -11.10
CA THR A 261 -35.48 -7.81 -9.75
C THR A 261 -34.45 -7.34 -8.73
N VAL A 262 -34.82 -6.37 -7.90
CA VAL A 262 -33.97 -5.82 -6.85
C VAL A 262 -34.25 -6.56 -5.55
N ARG A 263 -33.19 -7.15 -4.98
CA ARG A 263 -33.20 -7.78 -3.66
C ARG A 263 -32.39 -6.96 -2.67
N ARG A 264 -32.93 -6.78 -1.46
CA ARG A 264 -32.21 -6.22 -0.33
C ARG A 264 -32.12 -7.28 0.76
N ASN A 265 -30.90 -7.65 1.15
CA ASN A 265 -30.63 -8.69 2.14
C ASN A 265 -31.37 -10.01 1.82
N GLY A 266 -31.47 -10.36 0.53
CA GLY A 266 -32.15 -11.56 0.03
C GLY A 266 -33.63 -11.39 -0.34
N ASP A 267 -34.32 -10.40 0.21
CA ASP A 267 -35.74 -10.19 -0.02
C ASP A 267 -36.02 -9.33 -1.26
N VAL A 268 -36.99 -9.74 -2.09
CA VAL A 268 -37.41 -8.96 -3.25
C VAL A 268 -38.15 -7.70 -2.78
N VAL A 269 -37.58 -6.53 -3.06
CA VAL A 269 -38.15 -5.23 -2.70
C VAL A 269 -38.70 -4.47 -3.90
N LYS A 270 -38.28 -4.85 -5.12
CA LYS A 270 -38.75 -4.22 -6.35
C LYS A 270 -38.59 -5.16 -7.54
N THR A 271 -39.54 -5.08 -8.46
CA THR A 271 -39.50 -5.72 -9.76
C THR A 271 -39.82 -4.67 -10.81
N MET A 272 -38.95 -4.53 -11.81
CA MET A 272 -39.06 -3.51 -12.86
C MET A 272 -39.07 -4.17 -14.24
N PRO A 273 -40.07 -3.91 -15.09
CA PRO A 273 -39.96 -4.22 -16.50
C PRO A 273 -38.82 -3.41 -17.11
N ILE A 274 -37.95 -4.08 -17.89
CA ILE A 274 -36.78 -3.44 -18.51
C ILE A 274 -36.74 -3.68 -20.02
N SER A 275 -36.05 -2.79 -20.73
CA SER A 275 -35.62 -3.02 -22.11
C SER A 275 -34.12 -2.81 -22.21
N MET A 276 -33.37 -3.85 -22.54
CA MET A 276 -31.91 -3.84 -22.61
C MET A 276 -31.40 -3.53 -24.02
N GLY A 277 -30.09 -3.71 -24.25
CA GLY A 277 -29.46 -3.52 -25.54
C GLY A 277 -30.02 -4.45 -26.62
N LYS A 278 -30.41 -3.91 -27.76
CA LYS A 278 -30.83 -4.69 -28.94
C LYS A 278 -29.69 -5.63 -29.41
N ASN A 279 -30.02 -6.68 -30.17
CA ASN A 279 -29.04 -7.70 -30.57
C ASN A 279 -27.77 -7.16 -31.28
N SER A 280 -27.85 -6.04 -32.00
CA SER A 280 -26.68 -5.42 -32.65
C SER A 280 -25.80 -4.60 -31.71
N THR A 281 -26.29 -4.24 -30.53
CA THR A 281 -25.57 -3.54 -29.45
C THR A 281 -26.06 -4.11 -28.10
N PRO A 282 -25.80 -5.39 -27.82
CA PRO A 282 -26.40 -6.08 -26.68
C PRO A 282 -25.75 -5.61 -25.37
N THR A 283 -26.51 -5.64 -24.29
CA THR A 283 -25.96 -5.48 -22.93
C THR A 283 -25.07 -6.67 -22.62
N ASN A 284 -23.89 -6.44 -22.04
CA ASN A 284 -23.01 -7.54 -21.66
C ASN A 284 -23.61 -8.35 -20.49
N ASN A 285 -23.38 -9.66 -20.49
CA ASN A 285 -23.68 -10.50 -19.32
C ASN A 285 -22.65 -10.24 -18.21
N GLY A 286 -22.97 -10.65 -16.98
CA GLY A 286 -22.03 -10.65 -15.87
C GLY A 286 -22.40 -9.68 -14.75
N THR A 287 -21.41 -9.41 -13.89
CA THR A 287 -21.57 -8.60 -12.68
C THR A 287 -21.10 -7.18 -12.93
N TYR A 288 -21.91 -6.22 -12.50
CA TYR A 288 -21.64 -4.80 -12.58
C TYR A 288 -21.69 -4.19 -11.19
N ILE A 289 -20.78 -3.26 -10.93
CA ILE A 289 -20.75 -2.48 -9.69
C ILE A 289 -21.44 -1.14 -9.96
N ILE A 290 -22.37 -0.73 -9.09
CA ILE A 290 -22.99 0.59 -9.19
C ILE A 290 -21.94 1.68 -8.92
N GLY A 291 -21.84 2.61 -9.85
CA GLY A 291 -20.96 3.78 -9.80
C GLY A 291 -21.71 5.05 -9.41
N ASP A 292 -21.52 6.11 -10.20
CA ASP A 292 -22.16 7.41 -9.98
C ASP A 292 -23.66 7.41 -10.31
N ARG A 293 -24.38 8.34 -9.68
CA ARG A 293 -25.82 8.52 -9.83
C ARG A 293 -26.11 9.97 -10.17
N TYR A 294 -26.86 10.19 -11.24
CA TYR A 294 -27.21 11.51 -11.76
C TYR A 294 -28.72 11.68 -11.83
N SER A 295 -29.26 12.75 -11.25
CA SER A 295 -30.68 13.08 -11.41
C SER A 295 -31.03 13.41 -12.86
N HIS A 296 -30.06 13.98 -13.59
CA HIS A 296 -30.13 14.26 -15.02
C HIS A 296 -28.74 14.11 -15.64
N LEU A 297 -28.65 13.51 -16.83
CA LEU A 297 -27.38 13.27 -17.54
C LEU A 297 -27.59 13.37 -19.05
N ILE A 298 -26.69 14.07 -19.73
CA ILE A 298 -26.52 13.94 -21.18
C ILE A 298 -25.59 12.76 -21.42
N MET A 299 -26.15 11.62 -21.84
CA MET A 299 -25.36 10.46 -22.23
C MET A 299 -24.83 10.67 -23.64
N ASP A 300 -23.52 10.84 -23.77
CA ASP A 300 -22.83 11.10 -25.03
C ASP A 300 -21.99 9.89 -25.43
N SER A 301 -22.22 9.35 -26.62
CA SER A 301 -21.55 8.15 -27.06
C SER A 301 -20.04 8.29 -27.27
N SER A 302 -19.59 9.52 -27.57
CA SER A 302 -18.18 9.80 -27.77
C SER A 302 -17.37 9.65 -26.48
N THR A 303 -18.00 9.83 -25.31
CA THR A 303 -17.36 9.65 -24.00
C THR A 303 -16.85 8.23 -23.77
N TYR A 304 -17.50 7.22 -24.35
CA TYR A 304 -17.07 5.82 -24.28
C TYR A 304 -16.56 5.29 -25.64
N GLY A 305 -16.17 6.19 -26.54
CA GLY A 305 -15.42 5.86 -27.75
C GLY A 305 -16.24 5.61 -29.03
N VAL A 306 -17.56 5.84 -29.02
CA VAL A 306 -18.41 5.70 -30.21
C VAL A 306 -18.79 7.08 -30.75
N PRO A 307 -18.33 7.50 -31.94
CA PRO A 307 -18.67 8.82 -32.48
C PRO A 307 -20.19 9.01 -32.59
N VAL A 308 -20.70 10.16 -32.14
CA VAL A 308 -22.15 10.46 -32.10
C VAL A 308 -22.81 10.35 -33.47
N ASN A 309 -22.09 10.69 -34.54
CA ASN A 309 -22.57 10.62 -35.91
C ASN A 309 -22.38 9.25 -36.59
N SER A 310 -21.89 8.24 -35.86
CA SER A 310 -21.76 6.87 -36.36
C SER A 310 -23.10 6.11 -36.25
N PRO A 311 -23.27 4.95 -36.92
CA PRO A 311 -24.53 4.19 -36.89
C PRO A 311 -25.03 3.78 -35.49
N ASN A 312 -24.13 3.65 -34.50
CA ASN A 312 -24.45 3.32 -33.12
C ASN A 312 -24.25 4.51 -32.17
N GLY A 313 -23.97 5.70 -32.72
CA GLY A 313 -23.74 6.91 -31.95
C GLY A 313 -25.04 7.51 -31.42
N TYR A 314 -24.97 8.14 -30.26
CA TYR A 314 -26.09 8.89 -29.70
C TYR A 314 -25.62 10.03 -28.79
N ARG A 315 -26.49 11.01 -28.59
CA ARG A 315 -26.39 12.00 -27.52
C ARG A 315 -27.79 12.22 -26.98
N THR A 316 -28.05 11.76 -25.76
CA THR A 316 -29.42 11.65 -25.22
C THR A 316 -29.48 12.23 -23.82
N GLU A 317 -30.39 13.17 -23.60
CA GLU A 317 -30.77 13.65 -22.27
C GLU A 317 -31.64 12.61 -21.58
N VAL A 318 -31.26 12.19 -20.37
CA VAL A 318 -32.02 11.23 -19.58
C VAL A 318 -32.07 11.63 -18.12
N ASP A 319 -33.13 11.22 -17.43
CA ASP A 319 -33.31 11.43 -16.01
C ASP A 319 -32.99 10.16 -15.21
N TYR A 320 -32.60 10.36 -13.95
CA TYR A 320 -32.33 9.30 -12.97
C TYR A 320 -31.39 8.20 -13.50
N ALA A 321 -30.23 8.61 -13.98
CA ALA A 321 -29.21 7.71 -14.52
C ALA A 321 -28.31 7.18 -13.39
N THR A 322 -28.29 5.86 -13.21
CA THR A 322 -27.38 5.17 -12.31
C THR A 322 -26.38 4.37 -13.12
N GLN A 323 -25.09 4.74 -13.02
CA GLN A 323 -24.01 4.11 -13.77
C GLN A 323 -23.75 2.70 -13.25
N MET A 324 -23.50 1.77 -14.17
CA MET A 324 -23.08 0.41 -13.83
C MET A 324 -21.85 -0.06 -14.62
N SER A 325 -21.45 0.63 -15.70
CA SER A 325 -20.16 0.39 -16.39
C SER A 325 -19.45 1.68 -16.82
N TYR A 326 -18.13 1.62 -16.98
CA TYR A 326 -17.34 2.70 -17.61
C TYR A 326 -17.53 2.71 -19.13
N SER A 327 -17.85 1.56 -19.73
CA SER A 327 -18.30 1.43 -21.12
C SER A 327 -19.65 2.12 -21.43
N GLY A 328 -20.27 2.78 -20.45
CA GLY A 328 -21.43 3.66 -20.69
C GLY A 328 -22.79 2.99 -20.50
N ILE A 329 -22.88 1.91 -19.71
CA ILE A 329 -24.15 1.24 -19.39
C ILE A 329 -24.71 1.83 -18.09
N TYR A 330 -25.99 2.20 -18.15
CA TYR A 330 -26.75 2.78 -17.05
C TYR A 330 -28.12 2.11 -16.90
N VAL A 331 -28.68 2.17 -15.69
CA VAL A 331 -30.14 2.10 -15.46
C VAL A 331 -30.66 3.53 -15.51
N HIS A 332 -31.63 3.85 -16.37
CA HIS A 332 -32.15 5.22 -16.48
C HIS A 332 -33.62 5.28 -16.95
N ALA A 333 -34.23 6.46 -16.81
CA ALA A 333 -35.58 6.72 -17.28
C ALA A 333 -35.61 6.70 -18.81
N ALA A 334 -36.56 5.94 -19.37
CA ALA A 334 -36.76 5.82 -20.81
C ALA A 334 -38.26 5.87 -21.16
N PRO A 335 -38.92 7.04 -21.00
CA PRO A 335 -40.35 7.19 -21.29
C PRO A 335 -40.71 6.82 -22.73
N TRP A 336 -39.78 6.97 -23.68
CA TRP A 336 -39.97 6.61 -25.09
C TRP A 336 -40.04 5.10 -25.35
N SER A 337 -39.61 4.24 -24.42
CA SER A 337 -39.54 2.79 -24.63
C SER A 337 -40.39 1.97 -23.65
N VAL A 338 -41.34 2.58 -22.94
CA VAL A 338 -42.20 1.88 -21.97
C VAL A 338 -43.00 0.73 -22.59
N GLY A 339 -43.37 0.85 -23.88
CA GLY A 339 -44.04 -0.24 -24.61
C GLY A 339 -43.15 -1.46 -24.88
N SER A 340 -41.82 -1.31 -24.84
CA SER A 340 -40.86 -2.40 -25.03
C SER A 340 -40.39 -3.01 -23.70
N GLN A 341 -40.51 -2.28 -22.59
CA GLN A 341 -40.04 -2.72 -21.28
C GLN A 341 -40.84 -3.94 -20.79
N GLY A 342 -40.16 -5.04 -20.48
CA GLY A 342 -40.80 -6.32 -20.18
C GLY A 342 -41.08 -7.20 -21.41
N TYR A 343 -40.69 -6.77 -22.62
CA TYR A 343 -41.01 -7.49 -23.86
C TYR A 343 -39.80 -7.62 -24.81
N SER A 344 -39.22 -6.50 -25.25
CA SER A 344 -38.16 -6.46 -26.26
C SER A 344 -37.03 -5.51 -25.91
N ASN A 345 -35.83 -5.77 -26.45
CA ASN A 345 -34.64 -4.96 -26.24
C ASN A 345 -34.45 -3.95 -27.36
N VAL A 346 -34.40 -2.66 -27.03
CA VAL A 346 -34.30 -1.57 -28.02
C VAL A 346 -33.17 -0.59 -27.75
N SER A 347 -32.45 -0.71 -26.64
CA SER A 347 -31.43 0.26 -26.24
C SER A 347 -30.09 0.04 -26.96
N HIS A 348 -29.10 0.87 -26.63
CA HIS A 348 -27.69 0.71 -27.06
C HIS A 348 -26.83 -0.05 -26.05
N GLY A 349 -27.42 -0.60 -24.99
CA GLY A 349 -26.73 -1.31 -23.91
C GLY A 349 -27.31 -1.01 -22.54
N CYS A 350 -27.85 0.20 -22.32
CA CYS A 350 -28.51 0.60 -21.08
C CYS A 350 -29.72 -0.27 -20.73
N LEU A 351 -30.05 -0.31 -19.44
CA LEU A 351 -31.27 -0.88 -18.90
C LEU A 351 -32.34 0.23 -18.84
N ASN A 352 -33.12 0.33 -19.91
CA ASN A 352 -34.24 1.26 -19.97
C ASN A 352 -35.34 0.82 -19.01
N VAL A 353 -35.79 1.71 -18.12
CA VAL A 353 -36.93 1.48 -17.22
C VAL A 353 -37.91 2.66 -17.26
N SER A 354 -39.10 2.50 -16.68
CA SER A 354 -40.03 3.62 -16.52
C SER A 354 -39.44 4.71 -15.64
N THR A 355 -39.83 5.97 -15.83
CA THR A 355 -39.29 7.10 -15.06
C THR A 355 -39.40 6.88 -13.55
N SER A 356 -40.54 6.36 -13.07
CA SER A 356 -40.73 6.06 -11.64
C SER A 356 -39.82 4.96 -11.12
N ASN A 357 -39.49 3.96 -11.96
CA ASN A 357 -38.58 2.88 -11.60
C ASN A 357 -37.12 3.36 -11.62
N ALA A 358 -36.75 4.23 -12.55
CA ALA A 358 -35.43 4.85 -12.59
C ALA A 358 -35.19 5.71 -11.35
N GLN A 359 -36.16 6.56 -10.99
CA GLN A 359 -36.12 7.35 -9.76
C GLN A 359 -36.01 6.45 -8.53
N TRP A 360 -36.84 5.41 -8.45
CA TRP A 360 -36.76 4.47 -7.34
C TRP A 360 -35.36 3.82 -7.27
N PHE A 361 -34.79 3.40 -8.41
CA PHE A 361 -33.46 2.80 -8.46
C PHE A 361 -32.37 3.77 -7.99
N TYR A 362 -32.42 5.02 -8.47
CA TYR A 362 -31.53 6.11 -8.06
C TYR A 362 -31.57 6.33 -6.54
N GLU A 363 -32.77 6.37 -5.96
CA GLU A 363 -32.99 6.64 -4.53
C GLU A 363 -32.67 5.44 -3.62
N ASN A 364 -32.78 4.20 -4.13
CA ASN A 364 -32.72 2.98 -3.31
C ASN A 364 -31.49 2.10 -3.57
N THR A 365 -30.60 2.52 -4.46
CA THR A 365 -29.26 1.93 -4.66
C THR A 365 -28.18 2.93 -4.31
N LYS A 366 -26.97 2.45 -4.04
CA LYS A 366 -25.79 3.26 -3.73
C LYS A 366 -24.56 2.71 -4.45
N ARG A 367 -23.51 3.52 -4.53
CA ARG A 367 -22.19 3.11 -5.05
C ARG A 367 -21.75 1.81 -4.37
N GLY A 368 -21.29 0.84 -5.16
CA GLY A 368 -20.90 -0.47 -4.68
C GLY A 368 -22.01 -1.52 -4.61
N ASP A 369 -23.28 -1.16 -4.79
CA ASP A 369 -24.35 -2.16 -4.97
C ASP A 369 -24.13 -2.93 -6.28
N ILE A 370 -24.77 -4.10 -6.42
CA ILE A 370 -24.51 -4.99 -7.55
C ILE A 370 -25.70 -5.02 -8.51
N VAL A 371 -25.39 -5.03 -9.81
CA VAL A 371 -26.31 -5.47 -10.86
C VAL A 371 -25.73 -6.70 -11.55
N GLU A 372 -26.52 -7.76 -11.64
CA GLU A 372 -26.17 -8.99 -12.37
C GLU A 372 -27.02 -9.09 -13.63
N VAL A 373 -26.38 -9.16 -14.79
CA VAL A 373 -27.07 -9.31 -16.08
C VAL A 373 -26.89 -10.74 -16.58
N VAL A 374 -28.00 -11.41 -16.91
CA VAL A 374 -28.01 -12.80 -17.35
C VAL A 374 -28.89 -13.02 -18.58
N GLY A 375 -28.53 -14.03 -19.39
CA GLY A 375 -29.35 -14.54 -20.47
C GLY A 375 -29.34 -13.71 -21.76
N THR A 376 -28.53 -12.65 -21.85
CA THR A 376 -28.45 -11.83 -23.07
C THR A 376 -27.58 -12.51 -24.13
N VAL A 377 -27.69 -12.04 -25.38
CA VAL A 377 -26.80 -12.44 -26.49
C VAL A 377 -25.41 -11.78 -26.43
N GLY A 378 -25.16 -10.88 -25.48
CA GLY A 378 -23.90 -10.16 -25.33
C GLY A 378 -22.79 -11.01 -24.71
N SER A 379 -21.54 -10.65 -24.97
CA SER A 379 -20.39 -11.24 -24.26
C SER A 379 -20.42 -10.89 -22.77
N PRO A 380 -19.64 -11.57 -21.92
CA PRO A 380 -19.38 -11.10 -20.56
C PRO A 380 -18.77 -9.69 -20.54
N LEU A 381 -19.10 -8.89 -19.53
CA LEU A 381 -18.48 -7.59 -19.29
C LEU A 381 -16.99 -7.80 -18.99
N PRO A 382 -16.08 -7.02 -19.63
CA PRO A 382 -14.66 -7.08 -19.30
C PRO A 382 -14.42 -6.82 -17.82
N GLY A 383 -13.61 -7.68 -17.19
CA GLY A 383 -13.23 -7.52 -15.79
C GLY A 383 -12.49 -6.21 -15.48
N THR A 384 -11.86 -5.63 -16.51
CA THR A 384 -11.11 -4.37 -16.47
C THR A 384 -11.91 -3.18 -17.00
N ASP A 385 -13.24 -3.30 -17.16
CA ASP A 385 -14.10 -2.18 -17.56
C ASP A 385 -13.89 -0.96 -16.65
N GLY A 386 -13.79 -1.19 -15.34
CA GLY A 386 -13.74 -0.17 -14.29
C GLY A 386 -14.81 -0.39 -13.23
N LEU A 387 -15.94 -1.01 -13.60
CA LEU A 387 -16.99 -1.48 -12.69
C LEU A 387 -17.29 -2.98 -12.88
N GLY A 388 -16.33 -3.72 -13.45
CA GLY A 388 -16.46 -5.13 -13.83
C GLY A 388 -15.62 -6.09 -12.99
N ASP A 389 -15.01 -5.65 -11.90
CA ASP A 389 -13.96 -6.34 -11.13
C ASP A 389 -14.31 -7.80 -10.74
N TRP A 390 -15.58 -8.05 -10.48
CA TRP A 390 -16.12 -9.36 -10.08
C TRP A 390 -16.24 -10.36 -11.23
N ASN A 391 -16.06 -9.93 -12.48
CA ASN A 391 -16.00 -10.82 -13.64
C ASN A 391 -14.62 -11.47 -13.82
N ILE A 392 -13.59 -11.03 -13.08
CA ILE A 392 -12.29 -11.69 -13.06
C ILE A 392 -12.33 -12.84 -12.04
N PRO A 393 -12.06 -14.09 -12.44
CA PRO A 393 -12.01 -15.22 -11.52
C PRO A 393 -11.02 -14.96 -10.39
N TRP A 394 -11.40 -15.32 -9.15
CA TRP A 394 -10.57 -15.07 -7.98
C TRP A 394 -9.13 -15.61 -8.08
N PRO A 395 -8.85 -16.82 -8.62
CA PRO A 395 -7.47 -17.29 -8.79
C PRO A 395 -6.62 -16.36 -9.66
N GLN A 396 -7.19 -15.77 -10.72
CA GLN A 396 -6.52 -14.80 -11.58
C GLN A 396 -6.34 -13.46 -10.86
N TRP A 397 -7.38 -12.99 -10.16
CA TRP A 397 -7.30 -11.75 -9.37
C TRP A 397 -6.23 -11.85 -8.29
N LYS A 398 -6.23 -12.94 -7.52
CA LYS A 398 -5.31 -13.19 -6.40
C LYS A 398 -3.86 -13.35 -6.86
N ALA A 399 -3.64 -13.93 -8.04
CA ALA A 399 -2.30 -14.00 -8.63
C ALA A 399 -1.75 -12.60 -8.97
N GLY A 400 -2.62 -11.63 -9.21
CA GLY A 400 -2.25 -10.26 -9.54
C GLY A 400 -1.59 -10.14 -10.92
N ASN A 401 -1.18 -8.91 -11.23
CA ASN A 401 -0.51 -8.53 -12.49
C ASN A 401 0.50 -7.41 -12.26
N ALA A 402 1.19 -7.46 -11.11
CA ALA A 402 2.19 -6.47 -10.70
C ALA A 402 3.47 -6.52 -11.54
N ASN A 403 3.82 -7.71 -12.04
CA ASN A 403 5.08 -7.96 -12.76
C ASN A 403 4.96 -7.83 -14.28
N VAL A 404 3.85 -7.23 -14.77
CA VAL A 404 3.49 -7.18 -16.19
C VAL A 404 3.77 -5.83 -16.79
#